data_AF-A0A635HLQ1-F1
#
_entry.id   AF-A0A635HLQ1-F1
#
_cell.length_a   1.000
_cell.length_b   1.000
_cell.length_c   1.000
_cell.angle_alpha   90.00
_cell.angle_beta   90.00
_cell.angle_gamma   90.00
#
_symmetry.space_group_name_H-M   'P 1'
#
loop_
_entity.id
_entity.type
_entity.pdbx_description
1 polymer ?
#
loop_
_entity_poly.entity_id
_entity_poly.type
_entity_poly.pdbx_seq_one_letter_code
_entity_poly.pdbx_strand_id
1 'polypeptide(L)' 'VPVLADVNITPKFTGMSAIVSCRYKDDAGYHIDQCFQAAIVLPTKIMFVFIGRGDSSLFNNYKEIYRSFKVKWHVIN' A
#
# COMPACT_ATOMS: atom_id res chain seq x y z
N VAL A 1 17.30 -2.27 4.20
CA VAL A 1 17.31 -2.53 2.74
C VAL A 1 16.57 -1.38 2.08
N PRO A 2 17.14 -0.72 1.05
CA PRO A 2 16.46 0.34 0.32
C PRO A 2 15.26 -0.22 -0.44
N VAL A 3 14.11 0.45 -0.32
CA VAL A 3 12.86 0.04 -0.97
C VAL A 3 12.52 1.06 -2.05
N LEU A 4 12.22 0.58 -3.26
CA LEU A 4 11.74 1.41 -4.37
C LEU A 4 10.26 1.74 -4.15
N ALA A 5 9.97 3.00 -3.84
CA ALA A 5 8.61 3.51 -3.72
C ALA A 5 8.12 4.04 -5.07
N ASP A 6 6.95 3.60 -5.51
CA ASP A 6 6.24 4.15 -6.67
C ASP A 6 5.24 5.22 -6.19
N VAL A 7 5.41 6.45 -6.67
CA VAL A 7 4.61 7.62 -6.26
C VAL A 7 3.79 8.12 -7.44
N ASN A 8 2.46 8.12 -7.29
CA ASN A 8 1.58 8.77 -8.25
C ASN A 8 1.01 10.07 -7.64
N ILE A 9 1.25 11.20 -8.31
CA ILE A 9 0.83 12.52 -7.86
C ILE A 9 -0.38 12.92 -8.70
N THR A 10 -1.58 12.83 -8.12
CA THR A 10 -2.73 13.58 -8.63
C THR A 10 -2.99 14.76 -7.72
N PRO A 11 -3.57 15.87 -8.22
CA PRO A 11 -3.78 17.09 -7.42
C PRO A 11 -4.66 16.90 -6.17
N LYS A 12 -5.31 15.73 -6.03
CA LYS A 12 -6.29 15.42 -4.99
C LYS A 12 -5.89 14.24 -4.08
N PHE A 13 -4.82 13.50 -4.37
CA PHE A 13 -4.27 12.49 -3.47
C PHE A 13 -2.84 12.12 -3.87
N THR A 14 -2.03 11.77 -2.86
CA THR A 14 -0.70 11.19 -3.08
C THR A 14 -0.75 9.71 -2.72
N GLY A 15 -0.48 8.87 -3.71
CA GLY A 15 -0.39 7.44 -3.52
C GLY A 15 1.07 6.96 -3.52
N MET A 16 1.48 6.15 -2.54
CA MET A 16 2.79 5.50 -2.50
C MET A 16 2.63 3.99 -2.36
N SER A 17 3.37 3.20 -3.12
CA SER A 17 3.44 1.75 -2.92
C SER A 17 4.87 1.23 -2.96
N ALA A 18 5.14 0.15 -2.24
CA ALA A 18 6.49 -0.33 -1.98
C ALA A 18 6.48 -1.82 -1.61
N ILE A 19 7.50 -2.57 -2.03
CA ILE A 19 7.76 -3.94 -1.56
C ILE A 19 8.73 -3.84 -0.38
N VAL A 20 8.24 -4.08 0.82
CA VAL A 20 8.99 -3.90 2.07
C VAL A 20 9.33 -5.25 2.69
N SER A 21 10.40 -5.30 3.49
CA SER A 21 10.56 -6.42 4.43
C SER A 21 9.64 -6.17 5.63
N CYS A 22 8.82 -7.16 5.96
CA CYS A 22 7.88 -7.10 7.06
C CYS A 22 8.15 -8.23 8.05
N ARG A 23 7.93 -7.92 9.34
CA ARG A 23 7.97 -8.91 10.41
C ARG A 23 6.54 -9.16 10.88
N TYR A 24 6.15 -10.42 10.99
CA TYR A 24 4.85 -10.80 11.53
C TYR A 24 5.01 -11.96 12.53
N LYS A 25 3.99 -12.15 13.37
CA LYS A 25 3.92 -13.25 14.33
C LYS A 25 2.64 -14.05 14.07
N ASP A 26 2.76 -15.36 14.02
CA ASP A 26 1.64 -16.29 14.01
C ASP A 26 1.87 -17.40 15.05
N ASP A 27 1.04 -18.45 15.03
CA ASP A 27 1.10 -19.57 15.97
C ASP A 27 2.41 -20.36 15.88
N ALA A 28 3.12 -20.28 14.76
CA ALA A 28 4.43 -20.92 14.57
C ALA A 28 5.61 -20.04 15.00
N GLY A 29 5.38 -18.75 15.31
CA GLY A 29 6.40 -17.85 15.85
C GLY A 29 6.58 -16.56 15.05
N TYR A 30 7.80 -15.99 15.13
CA TYR A 30 8.16 -14.76 14.42
C TYR A 30 8.75 -15.05 13.05
N HIS A 31 8.26 -14.36 12.04
CA HIS A 31 8.68 -14.51 10.65
C HIS A 31 9.15 -13.17 10.08
N ILE A 32 10.07 -13.24 9.12
CA ILE A 32 10.49 -12.11 8.30
C ILE A 32 10.23 -12.50 6.86
N ASP A 33 9.49 -11.67 6.14
CA ASP A 33 9.10 -11.93 4.75
C ASP A 33 9.07 -10.62 3.95
N GLN A 34 8.75 -10.72 2.66
CA GLN A 34 8.39 -9.58 1.83
C GLN A 34 6.88 -9.32 1.90
N CYS A 35 6.53 -8.04 2.00
CA CYS A 35 5.15 -7.58 1.95
C CYS A 35 5.00 -6.51 0.88
N PHE A 36 3.82 -6.49 0.26
CA PHE A 36 3.38 -5.33 -0.48
C PHE A 36 2.76 -4.33 0.48
N GLN A 37 3.28 -3.10 0.52
CA GLN A 37 2.73 -2.00 1.28
C GLN A 37 2.26 -0.91 0.33
N ALA A 38 1.06 -0.38 0.58
CA ALA A 38 0.55 0.75 -0.17
C ALA A 38 -0.13 1.76 0.77
N ALA A 39 0.13 3.04 0.55
CA ALA A 39 -0.38 4.14 1.33
C ALA A 39 -1.14 5.12 0.43
N ILE A 40 -2.29 5.61 0.91
CA ILE A 40 -3.04 6.70 0.28
C ILE A 40 -3.13 7.84 1.27
N VAL A 41 -2.64 9.00 0.87
CA VAL A 41 -2.77 10.24 1.63
C VAL A 41 -3.88 11.08 1.01
N LEU A 42 -4.92 11.33 1.80
CA LEU A 42 -6.04 12.19 1.43
C LEU A 42 -5.73 13.68 1.75
N PRO A 43 -6.36 14.65 1.06
CA PRO A 43 -6.22 16.09 1.32
C PRO A 43 -6.52 16.52 2.75
N THR A 44 -7.38 15.78 3.45
CA THR A 44 -7.71 16.00 4.86
C THR A 44 -6.62 15.50 5.83
N LYS A 45 -5.44 15.16 5.31
CA LYS A 45 -4.30 14.56 6.05
C LYS A 45 -4.60 13.20 6.67
N ILE A 46 -5.65 12.52 6.21
CA ILE A 46 -5.94 11.13 6.59
C ILE A 46 -5.07 10.22 5.72
N MET A 47 -4.36 9.28 6.35
CA MET A 47 -3.52 8.29 5.68
C MET A 47 -4.09 6.89 5.89
N PHE A 48 -4.31 6.17 4.80
CA PHE A 48 -4.65 4.75 4.82
C PHE A 48 -3.43 3.94 4.39
N VAL A 49 -3.04 2.94 5.16
CA VAL A 49 -1.94 2.02 4.82
C VAL A 49 -2.48 0.61 4.72
N PHE A 50 -2.25 -0.02 3.58
CA PHE A 50 -2.57 -1.41 3.28
C PHE A 50 -1.28 -2.22 3.29
N ILE A 51 -1.30 -3.37 3.95
CA ILE A 51 -0.17 -4.31 3.98
C ILE A 51 -0.71 -5.67 3.56
N GLY A 52 -0.22 -6.17 2.43
CA GLY A 52 -0.48 -7.51 1.92
C GLY A 52 0.70 -8.43 2.19
N ARG A 53 0.44 -9.56 2.86
CA ARG A 53 1.33 -10.71 2.95
C ARG A 53 0.93 -11.73 1.89
N GLY A 54 1.89 -12.39 1.25
CA GLY A 54 1.60 -13.43 0.26
C GLY A 54 2.72 -13.61 -0.76
N ASP A 55 2.47 -14.42 -1.77
CA ASP A 55 3.42 -14.67 -2.85
C ASP A 55 3.79 -13.36 -3.57
N SER A 56 5.10 -13.09 -3.60
CA SER A 56 5.70 -11.94 -4.30
C SER A 56 5.29 -11.85 -5.79
N SER A 57 4.94 -12.97 -6.43
CA SER A 57 4.41 -13.00 -7.80
C SER A 57 3.11 -12.20 -7.96
N LEU A 58 2.34 -12.05 -6.88
CA LEU A 58 1.06 -11.33 -6.84
C LEU A 58 1.22 -9.83 -6.56
N PHE A 59 2.42 -9.34 -6.21
CA PHE A 59 2.62 -7.94 -5.82
C PHE A 59 2.32 -6.97 -6.97
N ASN A 60 2.57 -7.37 -8.22
CA ASN A 60 2.17 -6.56 -9.38
C ASN A 60 0.64 -6.47 -9.50
N ASN A 61 -0.09 -7.53 -9.21
CA ASN A 61 -1.55 -7.50 -9.21
C ASN A 61 -2.07 -6.60 -8.08
N TYR A 62 -1.47 -6.67 -6.87
CA TYR A 62 -1.81 -5.78 -5.77
C TYR A 62 -1.55 -4.31 -6.11
N LYS A 63 -0.47 -4.03 -6.84
CA LYS A 63 -0.14 -2.70 -7.34
C LYS A 63 -1.18 -2.17 -8.33
N GLU A 64 -1.64 -3.00 -9.26
CA GLU A 64 -2.67 -2.60 -10.22
C GLU A 64 -4.04 -2.39 -9.54
N ILE A 65 -4.40 -3.26 -8.59
CA ILE A 65 -5.61 -3.05 -7.75
C ILE A 65 -5.48 -1.75 -6.96
N TYR A 66 -4.34 -1.51 -6.33
CA TYR A 66 -4.03 -0.27 -5.62
C TYR A 66 -4.21 0.98 -6.52
N ARG A 67 -3.66 0.96 -7.74
CA ARG A 67 -3.80 2.03 -8.73
C ARG A 67 -5.24 2.21 -9.22
N SER A 68 -6.06 1.16 -9.15
CA SER A 68 -7.47 1.20 -9.56
C SER A 68 -8.38 1.89 -8.53
N PHE A 69 -7.95 2.07 -7.28
CA PHE A 69 -8.73 2.78 -6.27
C PHE A 69 -8.88 4.26 -6.65
N LYS A 70 -9.98 4.56 -7.34
CA LYS A 70 -10.48 5.92 -7.52
C LYS A 70 -11.14 6.33 -6.21
N VAL A 71 -10.51 7.23 -5.46
CA VAL A 71 -11.16 7.88 -4.31
C VAL A 71 -12.32 8.72 -4.85
N LYS A 72 -13.54 8.17 -4.82
CA LYS A 72 -14.75 8.94 -5.08
C LYS A 72 -15.04 9.78 -3.84
N TRP A 73 -14.83 11.08 -3.95
CA TRP A 73 -15.33 12.04 -2.95
C TRP A 73 -16.86 12.07 -3.06
N HIS A 74 -17.56 11.59 -2.03
CA HIS A 74 -18.88 12.16 -1.75
C HIS A 74 -18.63 13.55 -1.20
N VAL A 75 -18.85 14.55 -2.06
CA VAL A 75 -19.04 15.92 -1.61
C VAL A 75 -20.30 15.89 -0.76
N ILE A 76 -20.12 15.90 0.56
CA ILE A 76 -21.20 16.24 1.47
C ILE A 76 -21.36 17.75 1.29
N ASN A 77 -22.33 18.13 0.44
CA ASN A 77 -22.82 19.51 0.35
C ASN A 77 -23.61 19.85 1.61
#